data_AF-A0A8J3CA86-F1
#
_entry.id   AF-A0A8J3CA86-F1
#
_cell.length_a   1.000
_cell.length_b   1.000
_cell.length_c   1.000
_cell.angle_alpha   90.00
_cell.angle_beta   90.00
_cell.angle_gamma   90.00
#
_symmetry.space_group_name_H-M   'P 1'
#
loop_
_entity.id
_entity.type
_entity.pdbx_description
1 polymer ?
#
loop_
_entity_poly.entity_id
_entity_poly.type
_entity_poly.pdbx_seq_one_letter_code
_entity_poly.pdbx_strand_id
1 'polypeptide(L)'
;MSAHRSLGKGHPLAAAPHELATGTGDVTVHTGYTILRGWSIRESATLALAATVIIRDGTDDTGMIVAVIELAADSHDTVWLGEGIQCATGVFVDRTAGETEGSIWLG
;
A
#
# COMPACT_ATOMS: atom_id res chain seq x y z
N MET A 1 -3.47 14.74 -41.19
CA MET A 1 -4.15 15.23 -39.98
C MET A 1 -3.87 14.25 -38.86
N SER A 2 -2.85 14.51 -38.04
CA SER A 2 -2.47 13.63 -36.92
C SER A 2 -3.05 14.22 -35.64
N ALA A 3 -3.98 13.51 -35.01
CA ALA A 3 -4.63 13.95 -33.79
C ALA A 3 -3.67 13.74 -32.60
N HIS A 4 -3.17 14.85 -32.07
CA HIS A 4 -2.41 14.90 -30.83
C HIS A 4 -3.34 14.53 -29.68
N ARG A 5 -3.25 13.29 -29.19
CA ARG A 5 -4.00 12.81 -28.02
C ARG A 5 -3.44 13.52 -26.80
N SER A 6 -4.13 14.56 -26.35
CA SER A 6 -3.87 15.23 -25.07
C SER A 6 -4.04 14.20 -23.95
N LEU A 7 -2.95 13.78 -23.32
CA LEU A 7 -2.98 13.02 -22.08
C LEU A 7 -3.65 13.91 -21.04
N GLY A 8 -4.76 13.43 -20.46
CA GLY A 8 -5.51 14.17 -19.45
C GLY A 8 -4.58 14.66 -18.34
N LYS A 9 -4.79 15.92 -17.93
CA LYS A 9 -4.09 16.53 -16.80
C LYS A 9 -4.17 15.58 -15.62
N GLY A 10 -3.03 15.05 -15.19
CA GLY A 10 -2.93 14.12 -14.08
C GLY A 10 -3.71 14.67 -12.89
N HIS A 11 -4.47 13.79 -12.23
CA HIS A 11 -4.85 14.00 -10.83
C HIS A 11 -3.61 14.50 -10.08
N PRO A 12 -3.74 15.46 -9.14
CA PRO A 12 -2.61 15.93 -8.36
C PRO A 12 -1.87 14.70 -7.85
N LEU A 13 -0.63 14.53 -8.35
CA LEU A 13 0.21 13.39 -8.04
C LEU A 13 0.18 13.27 -6.51
N ALA A 14 -0.30 12.12 -6.04
CA ALA A 14 -0.01 11.69 -4.68
C ALA A 14 1.48 11.95 -4.40
N ALA A 15 1.84 12.20 -3.14
CA ALA A 15 3.25 12.17 -2.78
C ALA A 15 3.90 10.90 -3.34
N ALA A 16 5.20 10.96 -3.67
CA ALA A 16 5.90 9.79 -4.21
C ALA A 16 5.62 8.55 -3.34
N PRO A 17 5.31 7.39 -3.94
CA PRO A 17 4.99 6.21 -3.16
C PRO A 17 6.15 5.82 -2.23
N HIS A 18 5.78 5.30 -1.07
CA HIS A 18 6.70 4.50 -0.26
C HIS A 18 6.73 3.10 -0.83
N GLU A 19 7.86 2.73 -1.43
CA GLU A 19 8.07 1.39 -1.96
C GLU A 19 8.29 0.38 -0.83
N LEU A 20 7.57 -0.73 -0.92
CA LEU A 20 7.69 -1.89 -0.06
C LEU A 20 8.52 -2.94 -0.79
N ALA A 21 9.74 -3.16 -0.31
CA ALA A 21 10.56 -4.25 -0.82
C ALA A 21 9.88 -5.60 -0.58
N THR A 22 10.10 -6.53 -1.51
CA THR A 22 9.80 -7.95 -1.40
C THR A 22 10.23 -8.49 -0.04
N GLY A 23 9.31 -9.15 0.68
CA GLY A 23 9.64 -9.80 1.93
C GLY A 23 8.44 -10.23 2.77
N THR A 24 8.75 -10.90 3.88
CA THR A 24 7.77 -11.38 4.87
C THR A 24 7.77 -10.52 6.14
N GLY A 25 8.76 -9.66 6.32
CA GLY A 25 8.89 -8.82 7.51
C GLY A 25 8.01 -7.58 7.44
N ASP A 26 7.51 -7.14 8.57
CA ASP A 26 6.71 -5.92 8.67
C ASP A 26 7.52 -4.66 8.36
N VAL A 27 6.82 -3.58 8.02
CA VAL A 27 7.45 -2.31 7.63
C VAL A 27 6.72 -1.14 8.27
N THR A 28 7.44 -0.35 9.06
CA THR A 28 7.02 1.02 9.40
C THR A 28 7.24 1.91 8.18
N VAL A 29 6.14 2.32 7.52
CA VAL A 29 6.18 3.15 6.31
C VAL A 29 6.38 4.62 6.66
N HIS A 30 5.68 5.07 7.72
CA HIS A 30 5.72 6.44 8.18
C HIS A 30 5.46 6.52 9.69
N THR A 31 6.04 7.52 10.34
CA THR A 31 5.82 7.84 11.75
C THR A 31 5.25 9.24 11.88
N GLY A 32 4.20 9.41 12.68
CA GLY A 32 3.50 10.67 12.86
C GLY A 32 2.23 10.79 12.01
N TYR A 33 1.58 11.94 12.13
CA TYR A 33 0.32 12.23 11.48
C TYR A 33 0.46 12.22 9.95
N THR A 34 -0.40 11.49 9.25
CA THR A 34 -0.46 11.46 7.78
C THR A 34 -1.84 11.06 7.26
N ILE A 35 -2.06 11.16 5.95
CA ILE A 35 -3.24 10.64 5.27
C ILE A 35 -2.83 9.48 4.35
N LEU A 36 -3.35 8.29 4.61
CA LEU A 36 -3.25 7.15 3.69
C LEU A 36 -4.12 7.39 2.46
N ARG A 37 -3.50 7.47 1.28
CA ARG A 37 -4.18 7.75 0.00
C ARG A 37 -4.50 6.49 -0.80
N GLY A 38 -3.77 5.41 -0.59
CA GLY A 38 -3.99 4.16 -1.30
C GLY A 38 -2.78 3.23 -1.24
N TRP A 39 -2.90 2.11 -1.94
CA TRP A 39 -1.88 1.07 -2.01
C TRP A 39 -1.96 0.29 -3.32
N SER A 40 -0.87 -0.42 -3.61
CA SER A 40 -0.75 -1.43 -4.65
C SER A 40 0.16 -2.51 -4.08
N ILE A 41 -0.39 -3.65 -3.69
CA ILE A 41 0.35 -4.73 -3.04
C ILE A 41 0.17 -6.01 -3.86
N ARG A 42 1.27 -6.72 -4.06
CA ARG A 42 1.33 -7.95 -4.84
C ARG A 42 1.98 -9.06 -4.03
N GLU A 43 1.47 -10.27 -4.22
CA GLU A 43 2.10 -11.51 -3.75
C GLU A 43 3.40 -11.75 -4.52
N SER A 44 4.50 -11.99 -3.80
CA SER A 44 5.85 -11.93 -4.38
C SER A 44 6.69 -13.18 -4.16
N ALA A 45 6.16 -14.21 -3.50
CA ALA A 45 6.94 -15.38 -3.17
C ALA A 45 7.41 -16.09 -4.45
N THR A 46 8.63 -16.65 -4.40
CA THR A 46 9.18 -17.42 -5.54
C THR A 46 8.31 -18.63 -5.89
N LEU A 47 7.66 -19.22 -4.88
CA LEU A 47 6.60 -20.19 -5.07
C LEU A 47 5.29 -19.52 -4.68
N ALA A 48 4.40 -19.32 -5.66
CA ALA A 48 3.17 -18.58 -5.47
C ALA A 48 2.31 -19.21 -4.35
N LEU A 49 2.04 -18.41 -3.32
CA LEU A 49 1.30 -18.80 -2.12
C LEU A 49 0.32 -17.68 -1.74
N ALA A 50 -0.70 -17.99 -0.94
CA ALA A 50 -1.54 -16.92 -0.41
C ALA A 50 -0.74 -16.00 0.52
N ALA A 51 -1.06 -14.71 0.52
CA ALA A 51 -0.46 -13.71 1.39
C ALA A 51 -1.53 -12.84 2.06
N THR A 52 -1.21 -12.34 3.25
CA THR A 52 -2.11 -11.46 4.01
C THR A 52 -1.33 -10.30 4.58
N VAL A 53 -1.78 -9.10 4.24
CA VAL A 53 -1.20 -7.84 4.70
C VAL A 53 -2.27 -7.02 5.42
N ILE A 54 -1.91 -6.47 6.56
CA ILE A 54 -2.75 -5.55 7.34
C ILE A 54 -2.08 -4.18 7.31
N ILE A 55 -2.80 -3.17 6.86
CA ILE A 55 -2.36 -1.78 6.99
C ILE A 55 -2.92 -1.26 8.32
N ARG A 56 -2.04 -0.67 9.15
CA ARG A 56 -2.38 -0.14 10.47
C ARG A 56 -2.07 1.34 10.60
N ASP A 57 -2.89 2.05 11.36
CA ASP A 57 -2.54 3.35 11.95
C ASP A 57 -1.71 3.08 13.21
N GLY A 58 -0.40 3.27 13.08
CA GLY A 58 0.57 2.90 14.10
C GLY A 58 1.97 2.79 13.55
N THR A 59 2.91 2.41 14.41
CA THR A 59 4.31 2.15 14.06
C THR A 59 4.72 0.69 14.23
N ASP A 60 3.79 -0.15 14.71
CA ASP A 60 3.97 -1.57 15.00
C ASP A 60 2.64 -2.36 14.80
N ASP A 61 2.69 -3.67 15.10
CA ASP A 61 1.61 -4.64 14.94
C ASP A 61 0.45 -4.47 15.94
N THR A 62 0.59 -3.55 16.91
CA THR A 62 -0.45 -3.23 17.89
C THR A 62 -1.34 -2.06 17.45
N GLY A 63 -0.97 -1.37 16.37
CA GLY A 63 -1.72 -0.25 15.78
C GLY A 63 -3.14 -0.63 15.34
N MET A 64 -3.99 0.38 15.20
CA MET A 64 -5.38 0.20 14.77
C MET A 64 -5.42 -0.29 13.32
N ILE A 65 -6.18 -1.36 13.06
CA ILE A 65 -6.35 -1.90 11.71
C ILE A 65 -7.12 -0.89 10.84
N VAL A 66 -6.53 -0.53 9.71
CA VAL A 66 -7.11 0.36 8.69
C VAL A 66 -7.65 -0.46 7.53
N ALA A 67 -6.88 -1.43 7.05
CA ALA A 67 -7.27 -2.32 5.96
C ALA A 67 -6.68 -3.71 6.14
N VAL A 68 -7.38 -4.73 5.65
CA VAL A 68 -6.90 -6.11 5.54
C VAL A 68 -6.93 -6.48 4.07
N ILE A 69 -5.81 -6.99 3.56
CA ILE A 69 -5.58 -7.31 2.16
C ILE A 69 -5.24 -8.78 2.09
N GLU A 70 -6.15 -9.57 1.54
CA GLU A 70 -5.98 -11.00 1.32
C GLU A 70 -5.68 -11.24 -0.16
N LEU A 71 -4.53 -11.83 -0.44
CA LEU A 71 -4.07 -12.14 -1.79
C LEU A 71 -4.05 -13.65 -1.99
N ALA A 72 -4.66 -14.10 -3.07
CA ALA A 72 -4.40 -15.44 -3.61
C ALA A 72 -2.97 -15.50 -4.20
N ALA A 73 -2.50 -16.72 -4.46
CA ALA A 73 -1.25 -16.96 -5.18
C ALA A 73 -1.22 -16.19 -6.52
N ASP A 74 -0.09 -15.54 -6.83
CA ASP A 74 0.13 -14.72 -8.03
C ASP A 74 -0.83 -13.53 -8.21
N SER A 75 -1.51 -13.08 -7.15
CA SER A 75 -2.47 -11.98 -7.22
C SER A 75 -1.93 -10.64 -6.67
N HIS A 76 -2.67 -9.57 -6.93
CA HIS A 76 -2.40 -8.24 -6.40
C HIS A 76 -3.72 -7.54 -6.07
N ASP A 77 -3.62 -6.55 -5.20
CA ASP A 77 -4.71 -5.63 -4.86
C ASP A 77 -4.23 -4.18 -5.00
N THR A 78 -5.07 -3.32 -5.56
CA THR A 78 -4.75 -1.91 -5.80
C THR A 78 -5.96 -1.04 -5.53
N VAL A 79 -5.81 -0.10 -4.61
CA VAL A 79 -6.89 0.77 -4.15
C VAL A 79 -6.42 2.22 -4.09
N TRP A 80 -7.27 3.11 -4.59
CA TRP A 80 -7.14 4.55 -4.41
C TRP A 80 -8.32 5.07 -3.60
N LEU A 81 -8.04 5.69 -2.44
CA LEU A 81 -9.05 6.08 -1.45
C LEU A 81 -9.61 7.50 -1.64
N GLY A 82 -9.15 8.23 -2.66
CA GLY A 82 -9.57 9.62 -2.89
C GLY A 82 -9.15 10.55 -1.75
N GLU A 83 -10.10 10.94 -0.89
CA GLU A 83 -9.85 11.81 0.26
C GLU A 83 -8.91 11.17 1.29
N GLY A 84 -8.82 9.84 1.29
CA GLY A 84 -7.89 9.08 2.12
C GLY A 84 -8.41 8.79 3.52
N ILE A 85 -7.59 8.07 4.29
CA ILE A 85 -7.86 7.73 5.68
C ILE A 85 -6.80 8.42 6.54
N GLN A 86 -7.24 9.15 7.55
CA GLN A 86 -6.33 9.80 8.49
C GLN A 86 -5.67 8.76 9.39
N CYS A 87 -4.35 8.81 9.49
CA CYS A 87 -3.56 8.00 10.41
C CYS A 87 -2.87 8.94 11.40
N ALA A 88 -3.21 8.82 12.69
CA ALA A 88 -2.77 9.74 13.72
C ALA A 88 -1.32 9.45 14.19
N THR A 89 -0.91 8.18 14.16
CA THR A 89 0.35 7.73 14.76
C THR A 89 1.40 7.37 13.72
N GLY A 90 0.97 6.91 12.55
CA GLY A 90 1.85 6.50 11.47
C GLY A 90 1.15 5.53 10.54
N VAL A 91 1.91 4.97 9.60
CA VAL A 91 1.43 3.87 8.77
C VAL A 91 2.40 2.71 8.93
N PHE A 92 1.84 1.57 9.32
CA PHE A 92 2.56 0.31 9.48
C PHE A 92 1.94 -0.75 8.59
N VAL A 93 2.78 -1.50 7.89
CA VAL A 93 2.41 -2.62 7.04
C VAL A 93 2.81 -3.90 7.76
N ASP A 94 1.80 -4.62 8.23
CA ASP A 94 1.90 -5.87 8.98
C ASP A 94 1.70 -7.05 8.02
N ARG A 95 2.75 -7.83 7.78
CA ARG A 95 2.76 -8.96 6.85
C ARG A 95 2.52 -10.27 7.61
N THR A 96 1.27 -10.47 7.99
CA THR A 96 0.85 -11.64 8.79
C THR A 96 1.03 -13.01 8.10
N ALA A 97 1.05 -13.05 6.76
CA ALA A 97 1.26 -14.29 6.00
C ALA A 97 1.82 -14.03 4.60
N GLY A 98 2.60 -14.98 4.10
CA GLY A 98 3.17 -14.95 2.74
C GLY A 98 4.22 -13.86 2.55
N GLU A 99 4.70 -13.73 1.31
CA GLU A 99 5.66 -12.70 0.91
C GLU A 99 4.96 -11.68 0.02
N THR A 100 5.20 -10.39 0.26
CA THR A 100 4.62 -9.32 -0.57
C THR A 100 5.60 -8.21 -0.90
N GLU A 101 5.33 -7.54 -2.02
CA GLU A 101 5.96 -6.29 -2.44
C GLU A 101 4.89 -5.28 -2.86
N GLY A 102 5.25 -4.01 -3.03
CA GLY A 102 4.30 -3.02 -3.52
C GLY A 102 4.63 -1.59 -3.14
N SER A 103 3.60 -0.77 -3.05
CA SER A 103 3.73 0.66 -2.81
C SER A 103 2.57 1.20 -1.97
N ILE A 104 2.87 2.15 -1.08
CA ILE A 104 1.89 2.88 -0.27
C ILE A 104 1.95 4.37 -0.63
N TRP A 105 0.80 4.98 -0.88
CA TRP A 105 0.71 6.42 -1.13
C TRP A 105 0.19 7.15 0.10
N LEU A 106 0.92 8.19 0.50
CA LEU A 106 0.58 9.07 1.62
C LEU A 106 0.37 10.51 1.11
N GLY A 107 -0.19 11.38 1.95
CA GLY A 107 -0.25 12.83 1.69
C GLY A 107 -0.99 13.58 2.76
#